data_AF-A0A2E6KNB0-F1
#
_entry.id   AF-A0A2E6KNB0-F1
#
_cell.length_a   1.000
_cell.length_b   1.000
_cell.length_c   1.000
_cell.angle_alpha   90.00
_cell.angle_beta   90.00
_cell.angle_gamma   90.00
#
_symmetry.space_group_name_H-M   'P 1'
#
loop_
_entity.id
_entity.type
_entity.pdbx_description
1 polymer ?
#
loop_
_entity_poly.entity_id
_entity_poly.type
_entity_poly.pdbx_seq_one_letter_code
_entity_poly.pdbx_strand_id
1 'polypeptide(L)'
;MAIAQFSKKKKDDVGTLILMFKDSVFGQYRFLSNFEACDVTLPAETVEIGENHTLHLPPMKFDNVENAYMAWKTLDLGLRAKIAQMSPKEAKRLSLDGEIPLRPDYSDEGRLFVMTLLNEQKYSRNNPELRKKLLETEDACLMEGNTWGDTFFGFDLNTGHGENNLGQILMYVRDKIRTEEGLDQVAKKTFDKVSARQLKFPSKFKM
;
A
#
# COMPACT_ATOMS: atom_id res chain seq x y z
N MET A 1 12.35 12.52 -24.81
CA MET A 1 12.93 13.49 -23.86
C MET A 1 11.80 14.03 -23.01
N ALA A 2 11.40 13.29 -21.97
CA ALA A 2 10.26 13.66 -21.12
C ALA A 2 10.80 14.37 -19.87
N ILE A 3 10.58 15.67 -19.82
CA ILE A 3 10.83 16.49 -18.64
C ILE A 3 9.61 16.30 -17.73
N ALA A 4 9.77 15.61 -16.61
CA ALA A 4 8.76 15.61 -15.56
C ALA A 4 8.68 17.04 -15.00
N GLN A 5 7.62 17.76 -15.36
CA GLN A 5 7.32 19.08 -14.81
C GLN A 5 6.77 18.92 -13.40
N PHE A 6 7.65 19.01 -12.40
CA PHE A 6 7.20 19.27 -11.04
C PHE A 6 6.59 20.67 -10.97
N SER A 7 5.31 20.72 -10.58
CA SER A 7 4.57 21.96 -10.32
C SER A 7 5.39 22.90 -9.45
N LYS A 8 5.51 24.16 -9.88
CA LYS A 8 6.23 25.24 -9.17
C LYS A 8 5.60 25.52 -7.81
N LYS A 9 5.97 24.75 -6.77
CA LYS A 9 5.92 25.25 -5.39
C LYS A 9 7.08 26.22 -5.16
N LYS A 10 6.82 27.25 -4.35
CA LYS A 10 7.76 28.34 -4.05
C LYS A 10 9.11 27.80 -3.58
N LYS A 11 10.17 28.50 -3.97
CA LYS A 11 11.60 28.15 -3.86
C LYS A 11 12.11 27.94 -2.42
N ASP A 12 11.27 28.16 -1.41
CA ASP A 12 11.65 28.18 0.02
C ASP A 12 10.90 27.14 0.87
N ASP A 13 10.09 26.27 0.28
CA ASP A 13 9.38 25.20 0.97
C ASP A 13 10.10 23.87 0.72
N VAL A 14 11.24 23.68 1.39
CA VAL A 14 12.03 22.45 1.29
C VAL A 14 11.28 21.35 2.05
N GLY A 15 10.24 20.78 1.42
CA GLY A 15 9.46 19.70 2.02
C GLY A 15 10.38 18.53 2.43
N THR A 16 10.10 17.93 3.58
CA THR A 16 10.87 16.79 4.10
C THR A 16 10.81 15.63 3.10
N LEU A 17 11.98 15.12 2.68
CA LEU A 17 12.10 13.90 1.89
C LEU A 17 12.48 12.74 2.81
N ILE A 18 11.68 11.69 2.82
CA ILE A 18 12.02 10.42 3.45
C ILE A 18 12.44 9.45 2.35
N LEU A 19 13.74 9.14 2.33
CA LEU A 19 14.30 8.12 1.45
C LEU A 19 14.20 6.76 2.14
N MET A 20 13.46 5.86 1.52
CA MET A 20 13.28 4.47 1.95
C MET A 20 14.40 3.65 1.29
N PHE A 21 15.36 3.15 2.07
CA PHE A 21 16.50 2.39 1.56
C PHE A 21 16.66 1.05 2.28
N LYS A 22 17.09 0.02 1.55
CA LYS A 22 17.14 -1.38 2.03
C LYS A 22 18.22 -1.64 3.08
N ASP A 23 19.37 -0.97 2.98
CA ASP A 23 20.57 -1.37 3.74
C ASP A 23 21.20 -0.28 4.63
N SER A 24 20.63 0.93 4.72
CA SER A 24 21.18 1.97 5.60
C SER A 24 20.19 3.07 5.95
N VAL A 25 19.98 3.28 7.27
CA VAL A 25 19.51 4.51 7.96
C VAL A 25 18.13 5.02 7.49
N PHE A 26 17.01 4.78 8.17
CA PHE A 26 16.77 4.82 9.61
C PHE A 26 15.83 3.66 9.99
N GLY A 27 16.16 2.88 11.02
CA GLY A 27 15.26 1.82 11.53
C GLY A 27 13.84 2.33 11.84
N GLN A 28 13.68 3.65 12.04
CA GLN A 28 12.39 4.29 12.25
C GLN A 28 11.45 4.24 11.03
N TYR A 29 11.95 4.11 9.80
CA TYR A 29 11.14 4.09 8.57
C TYR A 29 11.05 2.72 7.91
N ARG A 30 11.58 1.68 8.54
CA ARG A 30 11.48 0.30 8.06
C ARG A 30 10.03 -0.10 7.76
N PHE A 31 9.09 0.43 8.55
CA PHE A 31 7.66 0.21 8.39
C PHE A 31 7.10 0.59 7.02
N LEU A 32 7.79 1.42 6.24
CA LEU A 32 7.40 1.80 4.87
C LEU A 32 7.74 0.71 3.84
N SER A 33 8.70 -0.17 4.11
CA SER A 33 9.15 -1.21 3.18
C SER A 33 8.10 -2.31 2.99
N ASN A 34 7.98 -2.85 1.78
CA ASN A 34 7.16 -4.04 1.49
C ASN A 34 7.65 -5.31 2.21
N PHE A 35 8.88 -5.28 2.74
CA PHE A 35 9.50 -6.36 3.52
C PHE A 35 9.14 -6.30 5.01
N GLU A 36 8.45 -5.24 5.46
CA GLU A 36 7.96 -5.16 6.83
C GLU A 36 6.86 -6.19 7.06
N ALA A 37 6.90 -6.83 8.23
CA ALA A 37 5.88 -7.78 8.63
C ALA A 37 4.51 -7.11 8.77
N CYS A 38 3.52 -7.66 8.07
CA CYS A 38 2.12 -7.29 8.16
C CYS A 38 1.25 -8.36 7.52
N ASP A 39 0.09 -8.66 8.13
CA ASP A 39 -0.86 -9.58 7.52
C ASP A 39 -1.58 -8.89 6.37
N VAL A 40 -1.46 -9.46 5.17
CA VAL A 40 -2.16 -9.02 3.96
C VAL A 40 -2.76 -10.23 3.24
N THR A 41 -3.82 -9.99 2.48
CA THR A 41 -4.55 -11.03 1.74
C THR A 41 -4.63 -10.64 0.28
N LEU A 42 -4.20 -11.53 -0.60
CA LEU A 42 -4.65 -11.50 -1.98
C LEU A 42 -6.11 -11.99 -1.99
N PRO A 43 -7.05 -11.20 -2.54
CA PRO A 43 -8.45 -11.62 -2.60
C PRO A 43 -8.61 -12.81 -3.53
N ALA A 44 -9.75 -13.49 -3.42
CA ALA A 44 -10.15 -14.44 -4.44
C ALA A 44 -10.26 -13.71 -5.78
N GLU A 45 -9.73 -14.31 -6.84
CA GLU A 45 -9.80 -13.74 -8.19
C GLU A 45 -10.20 -14.81 -9.20
N THR A 46 -10.89 -14.37 -10.24
CA THR A 46 -11.29 -15.19 -11.37
C THR A 46 -10.59 -14.63 -12.60
N VAL A 47 -9.76 -15.44 -13.25
CA VAL A 47 -8.92 -15.00 -14.38
C VAL A 47 -9.30 -15.81 -15.62
N GLU A 48 -9.60 -15.12 -16.70
CA GLU A 48 -9.82 -15.74 -18.00
C GLU A 48 -8.46 -16.10 -18.62
N ILE A 49 -8.31 -17.36 -19.02
CA ILE A 49 -7.10 -17.91 -19.64
C ILE A 49 -7.49 -18.45 -21.02
N GLY A 50 -7.32 -17.64 -22.05
CA GLY A 50 -7.72 -18.01 -23.42
C GLY A 50 -9.24 -17.98 -23.62
N GLU A 51 -9.70 -18.49 -24.77
CA GLU A 51 -11.06 -18.20 -25.27
C GLU A 51 -12.20 -18.86 -24.47
N ASN A 52 -11.95 -19.87 -23.63
CA ASN A 52 -13.01 -20.60 -22.90
C ASN A 52 -12.53 -21.26 -21.59
N HIS A 53 -11.47 -20.77 -20.97
CA HIS A 53 -11.00 -21.31 -19.70
C HIS A 53 -10.92 -20.21 -18.64
N THR A 54 -11.41 -20.53 -17.45
CA THR A 54 -11.42 -19.62 -16.33
C THR A 54 -10.76 -20.31 -15.15
N LEU A 55 -9.77 -19.64 -14.56
CA LEU A 55 -9.10 -20.07 -13.35
C LEU A 55 -9.68 -19.31 -12.16
N HIS A 56 -10.07 -20.06 -11.13
CA HIS A 56 -10.49 -19.49 -9.85
C HIS A 56 -9.37 -19.67 -8.83
N LEU A 57 -8.86 -18.54 -8.33
CA LEU A 57 -7.84 -18.50 -7.30
C LEU A 57 -8.51 -18.15 -5.97
N PRO A 58 -8.36 -18.99 -4.91
CA PRO A 58 -8.90 -18.68 -3.60
C PRO A 58 -8.14 -17.50 -2.96
N PRO A 59 -8.72 -16.84 -1.94
CA PRO A 59 -8.00 -15.82 -1.21
C PRO A 59 -6.81 -16.46 -0.47
N MET A 60 -5.68 -15.76 -0.44
CA MET A 60 -4.44 -16.27 0.19
C MET A 60 -3.79 -15.20 1.06
N LYS A 61 -3.40 -15.60 2.27
CA LYS A 61 -2.74 -14.74 3.25
C LYS A 61 -1.23 -14.79 3.13
N PHE A 62 -0.61 -13.66 3.40
CA PHE A 62 0.84 -13.47 3.46
C PHE A 62 1.18 -12.60 4.67
N ASP A 63 2.39 -12.77 5.17
CA ASP A 63 2.94 -12.08 6.34
C ASP A 63 3.70 -10.79 5.98
N ASN A 64 3.75 -10.43 4.70
CA ASN A 64 4.29 -9.17 4.20
C ASN A 64 3.78 -8.87 2.78
N VAL A 65 3.92 -7.60 2.36
CA VAL A 65 3.48 -7.13 1.02
C VAL A 65 4.33 -7.72 -0.10
N GLU A 66 5.64 -7.91 0.12
CA GLU A 66 6.55 -8.44 -0.90
C GLU A 66 6.14 -9.84 -1.36
N ASN A 67 5.89 -10.77 -0.44
CA ASN A 67 5.45 -12.12 -0.73
C ASN A 67 4.09 -12.13 -1.45
N ALA A 68 3.14 -11.33 -0.98
CA ALA A 68 1.84 -11.20 -1.64
C ALA A 68 1.99 -10.67 -3.08
N TYR A 69 2.85 -9.67 -3.30
CA TYR A 69 3.10 -9.15 -4.64
C TYR A 69 3.77 -10.19 -5.54
N MET A 70 4.77 -10.93 -5.04
CA MET A 70 5.43 -11.99 -5.81
C MET A 70 4.47 -13.14 -6.15
N ALA A 71 3.60 -13.52 -5.23
CA ALA A 71 2.55 -14.50 -5.47
C ALA A 71 1.51 -14.01 -6.49
N TRP A 72 1.15 -12.73 -6.46
CA TRP A 72 0.20 -12.15 -7.42
C TRP A 72 0.71 -12.24 -8.86
N LYS A 73 2.03 -12.18 -9.09
CA LYS A 73 2.62 -12.24 -10.43
C LYS A 73 2.29 -13.54 -11.17
N THR A 74 1.99 -14.63 -10.46
CA THR A 74 1.74 -15.94 -11.06
C THR A 74 0.31 -16.40 -10.82
N LEU A 75 -0.21 -17.23 -11.72
CA LEU A 75 -1.48 -17.94 -11.55
C LEU A 75 -1.29 -19.36 -10.94
N ASP A 76 -0.05 -19.80 -10.73
CA ASP A 76 0.24 -21.11 -10.13
C ASP A 76 -0.02 -21.08 -8.62
N LEU A 77 -1.11 -21.71 -8.18
CA LEU A 77 -1.52 -21.78 -6.79
C LEU A 77 -0.50 -22.50 -5.89
N GLY A 78 0.19 -23.52 -6.42
CA GLY A 78 1.25 -24.23 -5.70
C GLY A 78 2.46 -23.33 -5.48
N LEU A 79 2.82 -22.51 -6.47
CA LEU A 79 3.88 -21.52 -6.33
C LEU A 79 3.49 -20.40 -5.36
N ARG A 80 2.23 -19.91 -5.40
CA ARG A 80 1.73 -18.95 -4.40
C ARG A 80 1.85 -19.49 -2.97
N ALA A 81 1.48 -20.75 -2.76
CA ALA A 81 1.59 -21.40 -1.46
C ALA A 81 3.05 -21.53 -1.00
N LYS A 82 4.00 -21.81 -1.92
CA LYS A 82 5.43 -21.83 -1.61
C LYS A 82 5.94 -20.44 -1.22
N ILE A 83 5.59 -19.40 -2.00
CA ILE A 83 5.98 -18.01 -1.73
C ILE A 83 5.46 -17.54 -0.36
N ALA A 84 4.26 -17.98 0.04
CA ALA A 84 3.69 -17.66 1.36
C ALA A 84 4.51 -18.20 2.54
N GLN A 85 5.42 -19.15 2.32
CA GLN A 85 6.31 -19.73 3.34
C GLN A 85 7.77 -19.21 3.22
N MET A 86 8.07 -18.38 2.22
CA MET A 86 9.40 -17.83 2.01
C MET A 86 9.62 -16.56 2.83
N SER A 87 10.87 -16.26 3.15
CA SER A 87 11.22 -14.89 3.53
C SER A 87 11.04 -13.94 2.33
N PRO A 88 10.76 -12.64 2.55
CA PRO A 88 10.62 -11.68 1.46
C PRO A 88 11.89 -11.54 0.59
N LYS A 89 13.06 -11.85 1.16
CA LYS A 89 14.32 -11.90 0.40
C LYS A 89 14.36 -13.07 -0.59
N GLU A 90 13.91 -14.24 -0.17
CA GLU A 90 13.83 -15.43 -1.02
C GLU A 90 12.79 -15.24 -2.13
N ALA A 91 11.60 -14.72 -1.81
CA ALA A 91 10.58 -14.44 -2.81
C ALA A 91 11.05 -13.40 -3.85
N LYS A 92 11.73 -12.33 -3.42
CA LYS A 92 12.35 -11.37 -4.35
C LYS A 92 13.40 -12.02 -5.23
N ARG A 93 14.26 -12.87 -4.66
CA ARG A 93 15.31 -13.58 -5.41
C ARG A 93 14.69 -14.48 -6.47
N LEU A 94 13.69 -15.28 -6.11
CA LEU A 94 12.94 -16.14 -7.03
C LEU A 94 12.39 -15.37 -8.23
N SER A 95 11.85 -14.16 -8.00
CA SER A 95 11.39 -13.29 -9.08
C SER A 95 12.52 -12.74 -9.95
N LEU A 96 13.68 -12.41 -9.38
CA LEU A 96 14.82 -11.87 -10.13
C LEU A 96 15.50 -12.96 -10.98
N ASP A 97 15.50 -14.19 -10.49
CA ASP A 97 16.05 -15.35 -11.19
C ASP A 97 15.10 -15.86 -12.30
N GLY A 98 13.92 -15.24 -12.45
CA GLY A 98 12.95 -15.55 -13.51
C GLY A 98 12.11 -16.79 -13.24
N GLU A 99 12.09 -17.28 -12.01
CA GLU A 99 11.38 -18.51 -11.62
C GLU A 99 9.88 -18.32 -11.34
N ILE A 100 9.40 -17.08 -11.38
CA ILE A 100 7.97 -16.76 -11.25
C ILE A 100 7.37 -16.51 -12.65
N PRO A 101 6.61 -17.47 -13.23
CA PRO A 101 5.94 -17.24 -14.49
C PRO A 101 4.89 -16.16 -14.33
N LEU A 102 4.92 -15.17 -15.22
CA LEU A 102 3.99 -14.04 -15.18
C LEU A 102 2.59 -14.47 -15.64
N ARG A 103 1.57 -13.93 -14.97
CA ARG A 103 0.18 -14.04 -15.36
C ARG A 103 -0.06 -13.37 -16.73
N PRO A 104 -1.01 -13.86 -17.55
CA PRO A 104 -1.24 -13.35 -18.91
C PRO A 104 -1.67 -11.87 -18.95
N ASP A 105 -2.36 -11.42 -17.91
CA ASP A 105 -2.86 -10.06 -17.68
C ASP A 105 -1.87 -9.20 -16.88
N TYR A 106 -0.58 -9.57 -16.85
CA TYR A 106 0.44 -8.77 -16.18
C TYR A 106 0.63 -7.43 -16.89
N SER A 107 0.18 -6.35 -16.25
CA SER A 107 0.29 -4.98 -16.76
C SER A 107 0.72 -4.00 -15.66
N ASP A 108 1.16 -2.80 -16.05
CA ASP A 108 1.55 -1.77 -15.09
C ASP A 108 0.36 -1.32 -14.23
N GLU A 109 -0.84 -1.23 -14.80
CA GLU A 109 -2.07 -0.94 -14.08
C GLU A 109 -2.39 -2.04 -13.05
N GLY A 110 -2.24 -3.31 -13.42
CA GLY A 110 -2.44 -4.44 -12.51
C GLY A 110 -1.42 -4.42 -11.35
N ARG A 111 -0.16 -4.10 -11.66
CA ARG A 111 0.92 -3.97 -10.67
C ARG A 111 0.66 -2.84 -9.68
N LEU A 112 0.21 -1.68 -10.16
CA LEU A 112 -0.17 -0.54 -9.33
C LEU A 112 -1.40 -0.85 -8.47
N PHE A 113 -2.40 -1.50 -9.06
CA PHE A 113 -3.62 -1.90 -8.37
C PHE A 113 -3.33 -2.84 -7.19
N VAL A 114 -2.62 -3.94 -7.43
CA VAL A 114 -2.32 -4.91 -6.36
C VAL A 114 -1.44 -4.29 -5.28
N MET A 115 -0.44 -3.47 -5.66
CA MET A 115 0.45 -2.83 -4.69
C MET A 115 -0.32 -1.83 -3.81
N THR A 116 -1.26 -1.08 -4.40
CA THR A 116 -2.15 -0.17 -3.67
C THR A 116 -3.04 -0.96 -2.71
N LEU A 117 -3.71 -2.01 -3.20
CA LEU A 117 -4.59 -2.88 -2.39
C LEU A 117 -3.85 -3.46 -1.17
N LEU A 118 -2.63 -3.95 -1.35
CA LEU A 118 -1.84 -4.54 -0.27
C LEU A 118 -1.39 -3.47 0.75
N ASN A 119 -0.98 -2.28 0.29
CA ASN A 119 -0.60 -1.19 1.19
C ASN A 119 -1.81 -0.61 1.95
N GLU A 120 -2.98 -0.54 1.32
CA GLU A 120 -4.22 -0.19 2.03
C GLU A 120 -4.52 -1.17 3.18
N GLN A 121 -4.30 -2.47 2.99
CA GLN A 121 -4.44 -3.47 4.06
C GLN A 121 -3.37 -3.28 5.16
N LYS A 122 -2.11 -3.11 4.77
CA LYS A 122 -0.96 -2.90 5.67
C LYS A 122 -1.15 -1.71 6.60
N TYR A 123 -1.74 -0.61 6.12
CA TYR A 123 -2.00 0.60 6.91
C TYR A 123 -3.47 0.76 7.32
N SER A 124 -4.26 -0.32 7.24
CA SER A 124 -5.66 -0.29 7.67
C SER A 124 -5.80 -0.16 9.18
N ARG A 125 -7.04 0.03 9.66
CA ARG A 125 -7.36 0.03 11.09
C ARG A 125 -7.01 -1.27 11.81
N ASN A 126 -6.85 -2.38 11.08
CA ASN A 126 -6.39 -3.66 11.65
C ASN A 126 -4.90 -3.65 12.01
N ASN A 127 -4.14 -2.66 11.53
CA ASN A 127 -2.72 -2.46 11.80
C ASN A 127 -2.47 -1.06 12.40
N PRO A 128 -3.00 -0.76 13.61
CA PRO A 128 -3.03 0.59 14.16
C PRO A 128 -1.64 1.22 14.33
N GLU A 129 -0.63 0.43 14.68
CA GLU A 129 0.75 0.91 14.85
C GLU A 129 1.39 1.35 13.53
N LEU A 130 1.27 0.53 12.48
CA LEU A 130 1.79 0.87 11.15
C LEU A 130 1.03 2.08 10.57
N ARG A 131 -0.29 2.08 10.73
CA ARG A 131 -1.17 3.18 10.31
C ARG A 131 -0.76 4.50 10.97
N LYS A 132 -0.53 4.51 12.28
CA LYS A 132 -0.05 5.68 13.03
C LYS A 132 1.29 6.16 12.51
N LYS A 133 2.26 5.26 12.33
CA LYS A 133 3.59 5.60 11.79
C LYS A 133 3.53 6.21 10.39
N LEU A 134 2.63 5.74 9.53
CA LEU A 134 2.43 6.34 8.21
C LEU A 134 1.88 7.78 8.32
N LEU A 135 0.91 8.02 9.20
CA LEU A 135 0.37 9.37 9.44
C LEU A 135 1.42 10.32 10.04
N GLU A 136 2.33 9.81 10.89
CA GLU A 136 3.45 10.55 11.47
C GLU A 136 4.52 10.96 10.44
N THR A 137 4.44 10.46 9.20
CA THR A 137 5.25 11.01 8.09
C THR A 137 4.74 12.37 7.59
N GLU A 138 3.58 12.81 8.10
CA GLU A 138 2.97 14.11 7.81
C GLU A 138 2.93 14.41 6.30
N ASP A 139 3.48 15.53 5.87
CA ASP A 139 3.49 15.95 4.46
C ASP A 139 4.82 15.62 3.77
N ALA A 140 5.62 14.75 4.38
CA ALA A 140 6.89 14.32 3.78
C ALA A 140 6.64 13.62 2.45
N CYS A 141 7.51 13.89 1.48
CA CYS A 141 7.61 13.14 0.25
C CYS A 141 8.26 11.79 0.56
N LEU A 142 7.63 10.70 0.15
CA LEU A 142 8.14 9.34 0.34
C LEU A 142 8.78 8.85 -0.96
N MET A 143 10.03 8.41 -0.90
CA MET A 143 10.76 7.90 -2.06
C MET A 143 11.38 6.53 -1.80
N GLU A 144 11.01 5.54 -2.61
CA GLU A 144 11.62 4.20 -2.59
C GLU A 144 12.94 4.23 -3.33
N GLY A 145 14.04 4.44 -2.61
CA GLY A 145 15.38 4.45 -3.17
C GLY A 145 15.92 3.05 -3.31
N ASN A 146 16.55 2.75 -4.46
CA ASN A 146 17.25 1.49 -4.65
C ASN A 146 18.56 1.66 -5.45
N THR A 147 19.38 0.61 -5.46
CA THR A 147 20.65 0.56 -6.20
C THR A 147 20.73 -0.64 -7.16
N TRP A 148 19.61 -1.32 -7.39
CA TRP A 148 19.52 -2.54 -8.20
C TRP A 148 18.68 -2.36 -9.47
N GLY A 149 18.38 -1.11 -9.84
CA GLY A 149 17.74 -0.77 -11.12
C GLY A 149 16.22 -0.92 -11.15
N ASP A 150 15.53 -0.96 -10.00
CA ASP A 150 14.05 -0.88 -9.99
C ASP A 150 13.61 0.56 -10.25
N THR A 151 13.28 0.87 -11.50
CA THR A 151 12.82 2.21 -11.90
C THR A 151 11.31 2.35 -11.92
N PHE A 152 10.54 1.29 -11.65
CA PHE A 152 9.08 1.35 -11.69
C PHE A 152 8.51 1.65 -10.30
N PHE A 153 8.77 0.78 -9.32
CA PHE A 153 8.30 1.05 -7.96
C PHE A 153 9.23 1.99 -7.22
N GLY A 154 10.51 1.95 -7.57
CA GLY A 154 11.56 2.74 -6.95
C GLY A 154 12.17 3.81 -7.84
N PHE A 155 13.20 4.43 -7.28
CA PHE A 155 14.09 5.39 -7.89
C PHE A 155 15.52 4.87 -7.72
N ASP A 156 16.17 4.55 -8.84
CA ASP A 156 17.53 4.05 -8.85
C ASP A 156 18.52 5.20 -8.63
N LEU A 157 19.22 5.13 -7.50
CA LEU A 157 20.16 6.15 -7.04
C LEU A 157 21.46 6.18 -7.86
N ASN A 158 21.80 5.08 -8.53
CA ASN A 158 23.00 5.04 -9.39
C ASN A 158 22.77 5.79 -10.70
N THR A 159 21.57 5.65 -11.27
CA THR A 159 21.20 6.28 -12.55
C THR A 159 20.48 7.62 -12.37
N GLY A 160 19.95 7.90 -11.18
CA GLY A 160 19.13 9.08 -10.90
C GLY A 160 17.77 9.03 -11.60
N HIS A 161 17.22 7.84 -11.82
CA HIS A 161 15.99 7.64 -12.58
C HIS A 161 15.02 6.67 -11.91
N GLY A 162 13.72 6.94 -12.03
CA GLY A 162 12.65 6.04 -11.65
C GLY A 162 11.35 6.78 -11.35
N GLU A 163 10.24 6.04 -11.40
CA GLU A 163 8.89 6.56 -11.25
C GLU A 163 8.45 6.69 -9.79
N ASN A 164 9.12 5.98 -8.87
CA ASN A 164 8.79 6.00 -7.45
C ASN A 164 7.30 5.68 -7.17
N ASN A 165 6.71 4.74 -7.91
CA ASN A 165 5.30 4.41 -7.76
C ASN A 165 4.96 3.92 -6.34
N LEU A 166 5.88 3.24 -5.64
CA LEU A 166 5.63 2.83 -4.24
C LEU A 166 5.50 4.05 -3.32
N GLY A 167 6.41 5.03 -3.43
CA GLY A 167 6.32 6.27 -2.66
C GLY A 167 5.00 7.01 -2.90
N GLN A 168 4.57 7.10 -4.17
CA GLN A 168 3.29 7.70 -4.54
C GLN A 168 2.09 6.96 -3.95
N ILE A 169 2.09 5.63 -3.98
CA ILE A 169 1.05 4.79 -3.37
C ILE A 169 0.97 5.03 -1.85
N LEU A 170 2.10 5.07 -1.16
CA LEU A 170 2.12 5.29 0.30
C LEU A 170 1.56 6.67 0.67
N MET A 171 1.90 7.71 -0.09
CA MET A 171 1.33 9.05 0.09
C MET A 171 -0.17 9.08 -0.20
N TYR A 172 -0.63 8.38 -1.24
CA TYR A 172 -2.06 8.22 -1.52
C TYR A 172 -2.80 7.53 -0.36
N VAL A 173 -2.26 6.41 0.14
CA VAL A 173 -2.86 5.67 1.28
C VAL A 173 -2.91 6.56 2.53
N ARG A 174 -1.85 7.33 2.80
CA ARG A 174 -1.82 8.31 3.90
C ARG A 174 -2.94 9.33 3.80
N ASP A 175 -3.17 9.90 2.62
CA ASP A 175 -4.21 10.91 2.40
C ASP A 175 -5.63 10.33 2.45
N LYS A 176 -5.80 9.09 1.98
CA LYS A 176 -7.05 8.32 2.16
C LYS A 176 -7.37 8.15 3.65
N ILE A 177 -6.39 7.73 4.44
CA ILE A 177 -6.54 7.54 5.89
C ILE A 177 -6.92 8.85 6.60
N ARG A 178 -6.27 9.97 6.26
CA ARG A 178 -6.60 11.31 6.80
C ARG A 178 -8.05 11.70 6.49
N THR A 179 -8.50 11.41 5.28
CA THR A 179 -9.88 11.68 4.86
C THR A 179 -10.88 10.86 5.68
N GLU A 180 -10.60 9.57 5.87
CA GLU A 180 -11.43 8.69 6.72
C GLU A 180 -11.55 9.22 8.15
N GLU A 181 -10.43 9.65 8.78
CA GLU A 181 -10.47 10.22 10.14
C GLU A 181 -11.22 11.55 10.21
N GLY A 182 -11.11 12.39 9.19
CA GLY A 182 -11.86 13.64 9.09
C GLY A 182 -13.37 13.36 9.04
N LEU A 183 -13.79 12.38 8.25
CA LEU A 183 -15.19 11.95 8.15
C LEU A 183 -15.70 11.39 9.48
N ASP A 184 -14.91 10.55 10.16
CA ASP A 184 -15.27 10.00 11.47
C ASP A 184 -15.49 11.10 12.52
N GLN A 185 -14.62 12.11 12.55
CA GLN A 185 -14.74 13.24 13.47
C GLN A 185 -15.99 14.09 13.19
N VAL A 186 -16.35 14.28 11.92
CA VAL A 186 -17.57 14.99 11.53
C VAL A 186 -18.81 14.18 11.92
N ALA A 187 -18.81 12.87 11.68
CA ALA A 187 -19.89 11.97 12.08
C ALA A 187 -20.10 11.98 13.60
N LYS A 188 -19.02 11.88 14.39
CA LYS A 188 -19.06 11.93 15.85
C LYS A 188 -19.61 13.26 16.36
N LYS A 189 -19.10 14.40 15.87
CA LYS A 189 -19.62 15.74 16.23
C LYS A 189 -21.10 15.89 15.89
N THR A 190 -21.55 15.32 14.77
CA THR A 190 -22.96 15.34 14.36
C THR A 190 -23.82 14.49 15.29
N PHE A 191 -23.37 13.27 15.60
CA PHE A 191 -24.04 12.38 16.54
C PHE A 191 -24.13 12.99 17.95
N ASP A 192 -23.05 13.57 18.46
CA ASP A 192 -23.03 14.23 19.78
C ASP A 192 -24.02 15.41 19.82
N LYS A 193 -24.10 16.21 18.74
CA LYS A 193 -25.07 17.31 18.60
C LYS A 193 -26.52 16.82 18.54
N VAL A 194 -26.79 15.70 17.89
CA VAL A 194 -28.15 15.11 17.79
C VAL A 194 -28.55 14.47 19.12
N SER A 195 -27.64 13.71 19.75
CA SER A 195 -27.85 13.09 21.06
C SER A 195 -28.06 14.11 22.17
N ALA A 196 -27.39 15.27 22.11
CA ALA A 196 -27.63 16.38 23.03
C ALA A 196 -29.00 17.07 22.82
N ARG A 197 -29.72 16.79 21.71
CA ARG A 197 -31.01 17.41 21.36
C ARG A 197 -32.24 16.52 21.62
N GLN A 198 -32.10 15.23 21.91
CA GLN A 198 -33.19 14.32 22.34
C GLN A 198 -33.02 13.99 23.84
N LEU A 199 -33.94 14.19 24.80
CA LEU A 199 -35.36 14.51 24.84
C LEU A 199 -35.66 15.36 26.10
N LYS A 200 -36.15 16.59 25.95
CA LYS A 200 -36.99 17.22 27.00
C LYS A 200 -38.44 16.87 26.66
N PHE A 201 -38.93 15.75 27.17
CA PHE A 201 -40.39 15.53 27.20
C PHE A 201 -41.00 16.56 28.17
N PRO A 202 -42.01 17.35 27.76
CA PRO A 202 -42.71 18.22 28.69
C PRO A 202 -43.36 17.34 29.77
N SER A 203 -42.92 17.52 31.02
CA SER A 203 -43.51 16.85 32.18
C SER A 203 -44.87 17.48 32.48
N LYS A 204 -45.92 17.07 31.77
CA LYS A 204 -47.32 17.30 32.15
C LYS A 204 -48.26 16.48 31.26
N PHE A 205 -48.37 15.20 31.57
CA PHE A 205 -49.67 14.52 31.52
C PHE A 205 -50.00 14.18 32.98
N LYS A 206 -50.82 15.02 33.62
CA LYS A 206 -51.53 14.62 34.84
C LYS A 206 -52.81 13.91 34.38
N MET A 207 -53.05 12.72 34.92
CA MET A 207 -54.30 11.96 34.79
C MET A 207 -55.48 12.77 35.32
#